data_AF-A0A482W0N6-F1
#
_entry.id   AF-A0A482W0N6-F1
#
_cell.length_a   1.000
_cell.length_b   1.000
_cell.length_c   1.000
_cell.angle_alpha   90.00
_cell.angle_beta   90.00
_cell.angle_gamma   90.00
#
_symmetry.space_group_name_H-M   'P 1'
#
loop_
_entity.id
_entity.type
_entity.pdbx_description
1 polymer ?
#
loop_
_entity_poly.entity_id
_entity_poly.type
_entity_poly.pdbx_seq_one_letter_code
_entity_poly.pdbx_strand_id
1 'polypeptide(L)'
;MICPTQTCIVFTSEPRKGSVVWMNTQPHLPHISDDFIYLFLHANYYSIEKTKTCIENYFTSRASAPAIFADRDPHSPRMQTILHLG
;
A
#
# COMPACT_ATOMS: atom_id res chain seq x y z
N MET A 1 25.48 6.34 -19.46
CA MET A 1 26.16 6.80 -18.23
C MET A 1 25.51 6.08 -17.07
N ILE A 2 26.21 5.10 -16.50
CA ILE A 2 25.73 4.24 -15.42
C ILE A 2 26.09 4.98 -14.12
N CYS A 3 25.11 5.29 -13.27
CA CYS A 3 25.36 5.80 -11.93
C CYS A 3 24.89 4.75 -10.89
N PRO A 4 25.74 4.30 -9.94
CA PRO A 4 25.52 3.05 -9.20
C PRO A 4 24.79 3.24 -7.86
N THR A 5 24.47 4.46 -7.43
CA THR A 5 23.94 4.70 -6.08
C THR A 5 22.89 5.82 -6.07
N GLN A 6 21.64 5.42 -5.80
CA GLN A 6 20.57 6.22 -5.17
C GLN A 6 20.09 7.56 -5.79
N THR A 7 20.17 7.80 -7.11
CA THR A 7 19.67 9.06 -7.72
C THR A 7 18.75 8.90 -8.94
N CYS A 8 17.63 8.19 -8.83
CA CYS A 8 16.62 8.12 -9.92
C CYS A 8 15.17 8.24 -9.42
N ILE A 9 14.84 9.29 -8.65
CA ILE A 9 13.44 9.61 -8.29
C ILE A 9 12.68 10.21 -9.49
N VAL A 10 13.37 10.63 -10.56
CA VAL A 10 12.79 11.29 -11.74
C VAL A 10 12.32 10.36 -12.87
N PHE A 11 12.39 9.03 -12.73
CA PHE A 11 12.00 8.08 -13.81
C PHE A 11 10.98 7.00 -13.42
N THR A 12 10.29 7.10 -12.28
CA THR A 12 9.34 6.05 -11.82
C THR A 12 7.96 6.10 -12.49
N SER A 13 7.78 6.91 -13.55
CA SER A 13 6.48 7.10 -14.19
C SER A 13 5.96 5.84 -14.92
N GLU A 14 6.84 5.00 -15.45
CA GLU A 14 6.47 3.78 -16.17
C GLU A 14 5.92 2.69 -15.25
N PRO A 15 6.61 2.28 -14.16
CA PRO A 15 6.07 1.30 -13.22
C PRO A 15 4.72 1.73 -12.62
N ARG A 16 4.59 3.03 -12.30
CA ARG A 16 3.33 3.60 -11.79
C ARG A 16 2.19 3.45 -12.81
N LYS A 17 2.41 3.87 -14.07
CA LYS A 17 1.37 3.76 -15.11
C LYS A 17 0.90 2.31 -15.29
N GLY A 18 1.83 1.35 -15.30
CA GLY A 18 1.51 -0.07 -15.40
C GLY A 18 0.64 -0.59 -14.25
N SER A 19 0.95 -0.19 -13.01
CA SER A 19 0.13 -0.54 -11.84
C SER A 19 -1.25 0.10 -11.89
N VAL A 20 -1.37 1.38 -12.25
CA VAL A 20 -2.66 2.09 -12.33
C VAL A 20 -3.59 1.49 -13.38
N VAL A 21 -3.08 1.19 -14.58
CA VAL A 21 -3.88 0.56 -15.64
C VAL A 21 -4.43 -0.79 -15.16
N TRP A 22 -3.60 -1.59 -14.48
CA TRP A 22 -4.04 -2.87 -13.93
C TRP A 22 -5.08 -2.70 -12.82
N MET A 23 -4.93 -1.75 -11.90
CA MET A 23 -5.92 -1.52 -10.84
C MET A 23 -7.30 -1.15 -11.39
N ASN A 24 -7.37 -0.38 -12.47
CA ASN A 24 -8.65 -0.05 -13.12
C ASN A 24 -9.39 -1.26 -13.70
N THR A 25 -8.70 -2.40 -13.90
CA THR A 25 -9.33 -3.66 -14.35
C THR A 25 -9.94 -4.46 -13.20
N GLN A 26 -9.61 -4.13 -11.95
CA GLN A 26 -10.01 -4.87 -10.75
C GLN A 26 -11.11 -4.09 -10.00
N PRO A 27 -12.40 -4.41 -10.18
CA PRO A 27 -13.51 -3.64 -9.60
C PRO A 27 -13.63 -3.80 -8.07
N HIS A 28 -12.97 -4.81 -7.48
CA HIS A 28 -12.99 -5.04 -6.02
C HIS A 28 -11.95 -4.21 -5.27
N LEU A 29 -10.97 -3.63 -5.96
CA LEU A 29 -9.96 -2.79 -5.31
C LEU A 29 -10.53 -1.39 -5.05
N PRO A 30 -10.29 -0.82 -3.86
CA PRO A 30 -10.68 0.55 -3.58
C PRO A 30 -9.84 1.53 -4.40
N HIS A 31 -10.28 2.78 -4.49
CA HIS A 31 -9.49 3.84 -5.09
C HIS A 31 -8.24 4.12 -4.22
N ILE A 32 -7.06 3.90 -4.79
CA ILE A 32 -5.76 4.05 -4.12
C ILE A 32 -5.11 5.35 -4.59
N SER A 33 -4.61 6.18 -3.66
CA SER A 33 -3.90 7.41 -4.04
C SER A 33 -2.50 7.13 -4.59
N ASP A 34 -1.98 8.05 -5.40
CA ASP A 34 -0.64 7.93 -6.01
C ASP A 34 0.46 7.68 -4.98
N ASP A 35 0.40 8.31 -3.80
CA ASP A 35 1.38 8.13 -2.73
C ASP A 35 1.46 6.67 -2.25
N PHE A 36 0.31 6.00 -2.12
CA PHE A 36 0.28 4.58 -1.76
C PHE A 36 0.89 3.72 -2.87
N ILE A 37 0.65 4.06 -4.13
CA ILE A 37 1.22 3.33 -5.27
C ILE A 37 2.75 3.43 -5.25
N TYR A 38 3.28 4.63 -4.99
CA TYR A 38 4.72 4.83 -4.83
C TYR A 38 5.28 4.06 -3.63
N LEU A 39 4.55 4.02 -2.50
CA LEU A 39 4.95 3.24 -1.34
C LEU A 39 5.03 1.74 -1.65
N PHE A 40 4.02 1.17 -2.32
CA PHE A 40 4.02 -0.24 -2.69
C PHE A 40 5.12 -0.57 -3.70
N LEU A 41 5.33 0.31 -4.69
CA LEU A 41 6.44 0.17 -5.64
C LEU A 41 7.78 0.20 -4.92
N HIS A 42 7.99 1.16 -4.03
CA HIS A 42 9.23 1.28 -3.27
C HIS A 42 9.48 0.04 -2.41
N ALA A 43 8.46 -0.46 -1.71
CA ALA A 43 8.54 -1.67 -0.89
C ALA A 43 8.89 -2.93 -1.70
N ASN A 44 8.51 -2.96 -2.98
CA ASN A 44 8.75 -4.08 -3.89
C ASN A 44 9.92 -3.83 -4.86
N TYR A 45 10.81 -2.88 -4.56
CA TYR A 45 11.95 -2.52 -5.39
C TYR A 45 11.56 -2.22 -6.86
N TYR A 46 10.41 -1.57 -7.04
CA TYR A 46 9.81 -1.19 -8.32
C TYR A 46 9.45 -2.36 -9.26
N SER A 47 9.37 -3.59 -8.74
CA SER A 47 8.86 -4.73 -9.50
C SER A 47 7.33 -4.67 -9.61
N ILE A 48 6.83 -4.47 -10.83
CA ILE A 48 5.38 -4.33 -11.11
C ILE A 48 4.61 -5.58 -10.66
N GLU A 49 5.06 -6.78 -11.03
CA GLU A 49 4.37 -8.03 -10.69
C GLU A 49 4.30 -8.26 -9.17
N LYS A 50 5.41 -8.03 -8.44
CA LYS A 50 5.40 -8.13 -6.98
C LYS A 50 4.51 -7.08 -6.34
N THR A 51 4.49 -5.88 -6.90
CA THR A 51 3.64 -4.78 -6.43
C THR A 51 2.16 -5.12 -6.56
N LYS A 52 1.73 -5.71 -7.69
CA LYS A 52 0.35 -6.16 -7.89
C LYS A 52 -0.08 -7.16 -6.81
N THR A 53 0.72 -8.22 -6.60
CA THR A 53 0.46 -9.22 -5.56
C THR A 53 0.46 -8.61 -4.15
N CYS A 54 1.36 -7.66 -3.89
CA CYS A 54 1.42 -6.95 -2.62
C CYS A 54 0.15 -6.13 -2.37
N ILE A 55 -0.35 -5.40 -3.38
CA ILE A 55 -1.58 -4.62 -3.31
C ILE A 55 -2.79 -5.53 -3.04
N GLU A 56 -2.95 -6.62 -3.80
CA GLU A 56 -4.04 -7.59 -3.57
C GLU A 56 -4.01 -8.14 -2.14
N ASN A 57 -2.85 -8.60 -1.68
CA ASN A 57 -2.70 -9.15 -0.34
C ASN A 57 -2.96 -8.10 0.75
N TYR A 58 -2.54 -6.86 0.53
CA TYR A 58 -2.76 -5.75 1.46
C TYR A 58 -4.25 -5.48 1.66
N PHE A 59 -5.03 -5.38 0.59
CA PHE A 59 -6.47 -5.12 0.70
C PHE A 59 -7.24 -6.37 1.16
N THR A 60 -6.88 -7.55 0.67
CA THR A 60 -7.51 -8.82 1.07
C THR A 60 -7.33 -9.09 2.56
N SER A 61 -6.11 -8.95 3.10
CA SER A 61 -5.84 -9.20 4.52
C SER A 61 -6.57 -8.22 5.44
N ARG A 62 -6.74 -6.96 5.01
CA ARG A 62 -7.49 -5.96 5.78
C ARG A 62 -9.00 -6.20 5.73
N ALA A 63 -9.50 -6.66 4.58
CA ALA A 63 -10.90 -7.01 4.42
C ALA A 63 -11.27 -8.29 5.21
N SER A 64 -10.36 -9.26 5.30
CA SER A 64 -10.61 -10.54 5.99
C SER A 64 -10.55 -10.44 7.51
N ALA A 65 -9.84 -9.45 8.07
CA ALA A 65 -9.63 -9.29 9.51
C ALA A 65 -10.13 -7.93 10.06
N PRO A 66 -11.44 -7.62 9.96
CA PRO A 66 -11.99 -6.35 10.45
C PRO A 66 -11.81 -6.19 11.96
N ALA A 67 -11.82 -7.28 12.75
CA ALA A 67 -11.60 -7.22 14.20
C ALA A 67 -10.26 -6.57 14.61
N ILE A 68 -9.26 -6.62 13.73
CA ILE A 68 -7.94 -6.03 13.94
C ILE A 68 -7.85 -4.64 13.28
N PHE A 69 -8.44 -4.50 12.10
CA PHE A 69 -8.20 -3.34 11.25
C PHE A 69 -9.32 -2.28 11.23
N ALA A 70 -10.50 -2.58 11.77
CA ALA A 70 -11.62 -1.64 11.94
C ALA A 70 -11.54 -0.89 13.29
N ASP A 71 -12.32 0.19 13.41
CA ASP A 71 -12.53 0.96 14.66
C ASP A 71 -11.25 1.38 15.40
N ARG A 72 -10.26 1.86 14.63
CA ARG A 72 -8.96 2.35 15.13
C ARG A 72 -9.01 3.80 15.60
N ASP A 73 -10.06 4.17 16.33
CA ASP A 73 -10.11 5.48 16.98
C ASP A 73 -9.23 5.45 18.25
N PRO A 74 -8.15 6.25 18.32
CA PRO A 74 -7.29 6.33 19.49
C PRO A 74 -8.03 6.83 20.74
N HIS A 75 -9.12 7.58 20.58
CA HIS A 75 -9.92 8.09 21.70
C HIS A 75 -11.07 7.15 22.11
N SER A 76 -11.28 6.04 21.39
CA SER A 76 -12.30 5.08 21.76
C SER A 76 -12.03 4.48 23.15
N PRO A 77 -13.08 4.20 23.95
CA PRO A 77 -12.91 3.60 25.28
C PRO A 77 -12.08 2.32 25.25
N ARG A 78 -12.30 1.46 24.25
CA ARG A 78 -11.52 0.22 24.06
C ARG A 78 -10.03 0.49 23.91
N MET A 79 -9.64 1.46 23.07
CA MET A 79 -8.23 1.76 22.82
C MET A 79 -7.58 2.44 24.02
N GLN A 80 -8.31 3.33 24.68
CA GLN A 80 -7.87 3.97 25.92
C GLN A 80 -7.67 2.94 27.03
N THR A 81 -8.56 1.96 27.20
CA THR A 81 -8.38 0.88 28.18
C THR A 81 -7.07 0.11 27.95
N ILE A 82 -6.77 -0.27 26.70
CA ILE A 82 -5.51 -0.95 26.35
C ILE A 82 -4.30 -0.07 26.65
N LEU A 83 -4.36 1.21 26.32
CA LEU A 83 -3.26 2.15 26.55
C LEU A 83 -2.95 2.33 28.05
N HIS A 84 -3.98 2.35 28.90
CA HIS A 84 -3.82 2.47 30.36
C HIS A 84 -3.48 1.14 31.04
N LEU A 85 -3.60 0.01 30.33
CA LEU A 85 -3.30 -1.33 30.87
C LEU A 85 -1.80 -1.67 30.92
N GLY A 86 -0.94 -0.88 30.25
CA GLY A 86 0.53 -0.89 30.42
C GLY A 86 1.19 -2.26 30.34
#